data_AF-A0A6M0HRN8-F1
#
_entry.id   AF-A0A6M0HRN8-F1
#
_cell.length_a   1.000
_cell.length_b   1.000
_cell.length_c   1.000
_cell.angle_alpha   90.00
_cell.angle_beta   90.00
_cell.angle_gamma   90.00
#
_symmetry.space_group_name_H-M   'P 1'
#
loop_
_entity.id
_entity.type
_entity.pdbx_description
1 polymer ?
#
loop_
_entity_poly.entity_id
_entity_poly.type
_entity_poly.pdbx_seq_one_letter_code
_entity_poly.pdbx_strand_id
1 'polypeptide(L)'
;MTALTLAGPAGAQEPRSHLLDRADSRMHGNAASLVPTLRGRWLYADHRLVVGRVQDVRVSPDGNTLIAIVARRRWLGGGEIGVPVPHLRQVDNDLTITGTRQIIRTIPAL
;
A
#
# COMPACT_ATOMS: atom_id res chain seq x y z
N MET A 1 -19.95 -2.44 57.08
CA MET A 1 -19.60 -1.79 55.79
C MET A 1 -18.20 -2.25 55.43
N THR A 2 -18.07 -3.20 54.49
CA THR A 2 -16.78 -3.77 54.10
C THR A 2 -16.66 -3.59 52.59
N ALA A 3 -15.79 -2.67 52.16
CA ALA A 3 -15.51 -2.47 50.75
C ALA A 3 -14.42 -3.46 50.31
N LEU A 4 -14.74 -4.39 49.41
CA LEU A 4 -13.75 -5.20 48.71
C LEU A 4 -13.24 -4.41 47.50
N THR A 5 -11.97 -4.00 47.55
CA THR A 5 -11.27 -3.42 46.42
C THR A 5 -10.91 -4.53 45.43
N LEU A 6 -11.53 -4.54 44.25
CA LEU A 6 -11.08 -5.36 43.12
C LEU A 6 -9.80 -4.76 42.53
N ALA A 7 -8.66 -5.35 42.88
CA ALA A 7 -7.41 -5.09 42.18
C ALA A 7 -7.40 -5.90 40.88
N GLY A 8 -7.92 -5.31 39.80
CA GLY A 8 -7.63 -5.76 38.44
C GLY A 8 -6.52 -4.90 37.86
N PRO A 9 -5.32 -5.45 37.68
CA PRO A 9 -4.57 -5.17 36.45
C PRO A 9 -3.88 -6.46 35.99
N ALA A 10 -3.50 -6.66 34.74
CA ALA A 10 -3.47 -5.84 33.56
C ALA A 10 -3.70 -6.83 32.40
N GLY A 11 -4.28 -6.36 31.30
CA GLY A 11 -4.23 -7.13 30.06
C GLY A 11 -2.78 -7.54 29.83
N ALA A 12 -2.56 -8.85 29.67
CA ALA A 12 -1.29 -9.38 29.23
C ALA A 12 -0.93 -8.64 27.94
N GLN A 13 -0.02 -7.68 28.04
CA GLN A 13 0.66 -7.14 26.88
C GLN A 13 1.47 -8.32 26.38
N GLU A 14 0.93 -9.07 25.42
CA GLU A 14 1.75 -9.94 24.59
C GLU A 14 2.95 -9.10 24.19
N PRO A 15 4.19 -9.55 24.44
CA PRO A 15 5.34 -8.86 23.95
C PRO A 15 5.25 -8.98 22.43
N ARG A 16 4.56 -8.04 21.78
CA ARG A 16 4.83 -7.70 20.39
C ARG A 16 6.33 -7.50 20.36
N SER A 17 6.99 -8.52 19.87
CA SER A 17 8.42 -8.67 20.05
C SER A 17 9.07 -7.52 19.32
N HIS A 18 10.02 -6.85 19.94
CA HIS A 18 10.73 -5.68 19.41
C HIS A 18 11.27 -5.86 17.96
N LEU A 19 11.42 -7.11 17.51
CA LEU A 19 11.72 -7.47 16.13
C LEU A 19 10.57 -7.16 15.14
N LEU A 20 9.32 -7.47 15.51
CA LEU A 20 8.12 -7.16 14.73
C LEU A 20 7.92 -5.64 14.65
N ASP A 21 8.03 -4.93 15.77
CA ASP A 21 7.93 -3.46 15.77
C ASP A 21 9.00 -2.81 14.89
N ARG A 22 10.22 -3.36 14.86
CA ARG A 22 11.30 -2.90 14.00
C ARG A 22 11.03 -3.21 12.52
N ALA A 23 10.45 -4.37 12.21
CA ALA A 23 10.07 -4.74 10.84
C ALA A 23 8.97 -3.81 10.32
N ASP A 24 7.92 -3.56 11.10
CA ASP A 24 6.84 -2.65 10.76
C ASP A 24 7.38 -1.22 10.59
N SER A 25 8.21 -0.74 11.51
CA SER A 25 8.84 0.57 11.41
C SER A 25 9.68 0.72 10.13
N ARG A 26 10.41 -0.33 9.75
CA ARG A 26 11.18 -0.35 8.49
C ARG A 26 10.26 -0.32 7.28
N MET A 27 9.16 -1.07 7.28
CA MET A 27 8.21 -1.09 6.17
C MET A 27 7.55 0.27 5.97
N HIS A 28 7.16 0.93 7.07
CA HIS A 28 6.63 2.29 7.01
C HIS A 28 7.68 3.31 6.56
N GLY A 29 8.93 3.18 7.02
CA GLY A 29 10.05 3.99 6.55
C GLY A 29 10.32 3.81 5.06
N ASN A 30 10.27 2.57 4.57
CA ASN A 30 10.42 2.25 3.15
C ASN A 30 9.29 2.85 2.32
N ALA A 31 8.03 2.73 2.78
CA ALA A 31 6.89 3.36 2.13
C ALA A 31 7.10 4.88 2.02
N ALA A 32 7.42 5.55 3.13
CA ALA A 32 7.67 6.98 3.17
C ALA A 32 8.82 7.41 2.24
N SER A 33 9.88 6.61 2.13
CA SER A 33 11.00 6.89 1.23
C SER A 33 10.63 6.82 -0.26
N LEU A 34 9.63 6.01 -0.62
CA LEU A 34 9.17 5.84 -2.00
C LEU A 34 8.13 6.89 -2.42
N VAL A 35 7.41 7.50 -1.48
CA VAL A 35 6.42 8.55 -1.75
C VAL A 35 6.99 9.65 -2.66
N PRO A 36 8.14 10.30 -2.38
CA PRO A 36 8.64 11.36 -3.26
C PRO A 36 8.99 10.88 -4.67
N THR A 37 9.38 9.62 -4.82
CA THR A 37 9.74 9.02 -6.12
C THR A 37 8.53 8.61 -6.93
N LEU A 38 7.48 8.09 -6.30
CA LEU A 38 6.33 7.49 -7.00
C LEU A 38 5.14 8.45 -7.10
N ARG A 39 4.87 9.23 -6.05
CA ARG A 39 3.69 10.09 -5.99
C ARG A 39 3.67 11.09 -7.15
N GLY A 40 2.51 11.22 -7.77
CA GLY A 40 2.28 12.12 -8.90
C GLY A 40 2.78 11.57 -10.24
N ARG A 41 3.46 10.42 -10.29
CA ARG A 41 3.82 9.77 -11.56
C ARG A 41 2.60 9.15 -12.23
N TRP A 42 2.63 9.13 -13.56
CA TRP A 42 1.67 8.37 -14.36
C TRP A 42 2.06 6.90 -14.35
N LEU A 43 1.06 6.04 -14.10
CA LEU A 43 1.18 4.60 -14.26
C LEU A 43 0.61 4.19 -15.62
N TYR A 44 1.39 3.42 -16.37
CA TYR A 44 1.01 2.86 -17.65
C TYR A 44 0.92 1.33 -17.56
N ALA A 45 0.09 0.72 -18.40
CA ALA A 45 0.07 -0.71 -18.62
C ALA A 45 0.48 -1.03 -20.07
N ASP A 46 0.21 -2.25 -20.53
CA ASP A 46 0.60 -2.71 -21.86
C ASP A 46 0.11 -1.75 -22.96
N HIS A 47 0.88 -1.61 -24.04
CA HIS A 47 0.58 -0.72 -25.16
C HIS A 47 0.42 0.76 -24.76
N ARG A 48 1.16 1.20 -23.73
CA ARG A 48 1.11 2.58 -23.18
C ARG A 48 -0.28 3.00 -22.69
N LEU A 49 -1.08 2.03 -22.24
CA LEU A 49 -2.39 2.29 -21.66
C LEU A 49 -2.24 3.12 -20.38
N VAL A 50 -2.74 4.36 -20.35
CA VAL A 50 -2.71 5.21 -19.15
C VAL A 50 -3.67 4.66 -18.09
N VAL A 51 -3.14 4.05 -17.03
CA VAL A 51 -3.94 3.49 -15.93
C VAL A 51 -4.46 4.60 -15.04
N GLY A 52 -3.57 5.50 -14.63
CA GLY A 52 -3.88 6.47 -13.58
C GLY A 52 -2.65 7.17 -13.05
N ARG A 53 -2.85 7.92 -11.96
CA ARG A 53 -1.78 8.66 -11.28
C ARG A 53 -1.54 8.06 -9.91
N VAL A 54 -0.28 7.87 -9.55
CA VAL A 54 0.07 7.41 -8.20
C VAL A 54 -0.23 8.54 -7.21
N GLN A 55 -1.01 8.25 -6.19
CA GLN A 55 -1.44 9.19 -5.15
C GLN A 55 -0.56 9.08 -3.91
N ASP A 56 -0.15 7.86 -3.58
CA ASP A 56 0.55 7.54 -2.33
C ASP A 56 1.23 6.17 -2.39
N VAL A 57 2.01 5.83 -1.36
CA VAL A 57 2.59 4.49 -1.13
C VAL A 57 2.30 4.08 0.31
N ARG A 58 1.73 2.89 0.49
CA ARG A 58 1.33 2.37 1.81
C ARG A 58 1.89 0.98 2.05
N VAL A 59 1.98 0.58 3.30
CA VAL A 59 2.22 -0.82 3.67
C VAL A 59 0.87 -1.55 3.60
N SER A 60 0.85 -2.76 3.04
CA SER A 60 -0.33 -3.62 3.05
C SER A 60 -0.75 -3.98 4.48
N PRO A 61 -2.02 -4.37 4.70
CA PRO A 61 -2.50 -4.73 6.05
C PRO A 61 -1.77 -5.90 6.70
N ASP A 62 -1.14 -6.78 5.90
CA ASP A 62 -0.30 -7.89 6.36
C ASP A 62 1.13 -7.46 6.75
N GLY A 63 1.47 -6.18 6.61
CA GLY A 63 2.77 -5.61 6.96
C GLY A 63 3.89 -5.89 5.95
N ASN A 64 3.67 -6.74 4.94
CA ASN A 64 4.76 -7.37 4.19
C ASN A 64 4.97 -6.81 2.78
N THR A 65 4.03 -6.03 2.25
CA THR A 65 4.08 -5.54 0.87
C THR A 65 3.93 -4.03 0.84
N LEU A 66 4.78 -3.37 0.05
CA LEU A 66 4.57 -1.96 -0.28
C LEU A 66 3.60 -1.87 -1.46
N ILE A 67 2.55 -1.07 -1.30
CA ILE A 67 1.47 -0.89 -2.25
C ILE A 67 1.46 0.56 -2.72
N ALA A 68 1.65 0.78 -4.02
CA ALA A 68 1.37 2.08 -4.63
C ALA A 68 -0.15 2.24 -4.80
N ILE A 69 -0.68 3.34 -4.28
CA ILE A 69 -2.09 3.72 -4.41
C ILE A 69 -2.23 4.52 -5.69
N VAL A 70 -3.07 4.07 -6.62
CA VAL A 70 -3.21 4.66 -7.95
C VAL A 70 -4.65 5.11 -8.18
N ALA A 71 -4.85 6.39 -8.44
CA ALA A 71 -6.13 6.92 -8.89
C ALA A 71 -6.38 6.47 -10.33
N ARG A 72 -7.17 5.41 -10.50
CA ARG A 72 -7.49 4.79 -11.79
C ARG A 72 -8.43 5.70 -12.59
N ARG A 73 -8.18 5.81 -13.89
CA ARG A 73 -9.03 6.60 -14.81
C ARG A 73 -10.48 6.09 -14.81
N ARG A 74 -11.45 7.00 -14.99
CA ARG A 74 -12.89 6.68 -14.94
C ARG A 74 -13.33 5.67 -16.01
N TRP A 75 -12.76 5.72 -17.20
CA TRP A 75 -13.04 4.75 -18.29
C TRP A 75 -12.39 3.36 -18.09
N LEU A 76 -11.59 3.21 -17.04
CA LEU A 76 -11.06 1.94 -16.53
C LEU A 76 -11.80 1.43 -15.29
N GLY A 77 -12.92 2.07 -14.91
CA GLY A 77 -13.70 1.73 -13.72
C GLY A 77 -13.57 2.73 -12.57
N GLY A 78 -12.64 3.69 -12.66
CA GLY A 78 -12.44 4.70 -11.61
C GLY A 78 -11.96 4.12 -10.27
N GLY A 79 -11.97 4.96 -9.23
CA GLY A 79 -11.54 4.59 -7.88
C GLY A 79 -10.01 4.54 -7.71
N GLU A 80 -9.58 4.23 -6.49
CA GLU A 80 -8.18 3.95 -6.18
C GLU A 80 -7.94 2.46 -6.28
N ILE A 81 -6.81 2.05 -6.84
CA ILE A 81 -6.38 0.66 -6.86
C ILE A 81 -5.04 0.52 -6.15
N GLY A 82 -4.81 -0.62 -5.52
CA GLY A 82 -3.52 -0.98 -4.95
C GLY A 82 -2.68 -1.75 -5.96
N VAL A 83 -1.45 -1.31 -6.18
CA VAL A 83 -0.48 -1.99 -7.05
C VAL A 83 0.77 -2.32 -6.22
N PRO A 84 1.14 -3.61 -6.08
CA PRO A 84 2.38 -3.98 -5.39
C PRO A 84 3.59 -3.31 -6.05
N VAL A 85 4.42 -2.63 -5.25
CA VAL A 85 5.65 -2.00 -5.73
C VAL A 85 6.57 -2.97 -6.49
N PRO A 86 6.73 -4.25 -6.09
CA PRO A 86 7.51 -5.21 -6.87
C PRO A 86 6.99 -5.50 -8.27
N HIS A 87 5.72 -5.20 -8.57
CA HIS A 87 5.14 -5.35 -9.91
C HIS A 87 5.33 -4.10 -10.78
N LEU A 88 5.74 -2.99 -10.17
CA LEU A 88 6.06 -1.78 -10.89
C LEU A 88 7.41 -1.95 -11.60
N ARG A 89 7.48 -1.44 -12.82
CA ARG A 89 8.71 -1.35 -13.60
C ARG A 89 8.93 0.10 -13.99
N GLN A 90 10.19 0.50 -14.01
CA GLN A 90 10.57 1.76 -14.64
C GLN A 90 11.09 1.45 -16.04
N VAL A 91 10.44 2.01 -17.05
CA VAL A 91 10.86 1.92 -18.44
C VAL A 91 11.07 3.36 -18.91
N ASP A 92 12.32 3.72 -19.20
CA ASP A 92 12.73 5.11 -19.39
C ASP A 92 12.30 5.99 -18.19
N ASN A 93 11.45 6.98 -18.45
CA ASN A 93 10.87 7.86 -17.43
C ASN A 93 9.47 7.42 -16.97
N ASP A 94 8.92 6.36 -17.56
CA ASP A 94 7.55 5.90 -17.30
C ASP A 94 7.53 4.84 -16.20
N LEU A 95 6.50 4.91 -15.36
CA LEU A 95 6.18 3.86 -14.40
C LEU A 95 5.17 2.93 -15.07
N THR A 96 5.47 1.63 -15.12
CA THR A 96 4.68 0.66 -15.88
C THR A 96 4.32 -0.56 -15.05
N ILE A 97 3.24 -1.24 -15.41
CA ILE A 97 2.84 -2.57 -14.94
C ILE A 97 2.48 -3.44 -16.14
N THR A 98 2.62 -4.75 -15.99
CA THR A 98 2.07 -5.68 -16.98
C THR A 98 0.55 -5.76 -16.83
N GLY A 99 -0.17 -5.69 -17.94
CA GLY A 99 -1.61 -5.92 -17.96
C GLY A 99 -2.34 -5.25 -19.10
N THR A 100 -3.34 -5.97 -19.64
CA THR A 100 -4.25 -5.43 -20.63
C THR A 100 -5.32 -4.54 -19.99
N ARG A 101 -6.02 -3.74 -20.80
CA ARG A 101 -7.17 -2.95 -20.35
C ARG A 101 -8.19 -3.75 -19.55
N GLN A 102 -8.45 -5.00 -19.96
CA GLN A 102 -9.42 -5.86 -19.29
C GLN A 102 -8.92 -6.24 -17.89
N ILE A 103 -7.65 -6.61 -17.75
CA ILE A 103 -7.03 -6.94 -16.46
C ILE A 103 -7.06 -5.72 -15.52
N ILE A 104 -6.72 -4.53 -16.01
CA ILE A 104 -6.74 -3.30 -15.17
C ILE A 104 -8.15 -2.97 -14.67
N ARG A 105 -9.19 -3.26 -15.47
CA ARG A 105 -10.59 -3.05 -15.07
C ARG A 105 -11.06 -4.04 -14.00
N THR A 106 -10.49 -5.25 -13.96
CA THR A 106 -10.85 -6.26 -12.96
C THR A 106 -10.15 -6.06 -11.62
N ILE A 107 -9.14 -5.19 -11.54
CA ILE A 107 -8.51 -4.85 -10.26
C ILE A 107 -9.57 -4.21 -9.35
N PRO A 108 -9.78 -4.75 -8.14
CA PRO A 108 -10.74 -4.19 -7.19
C PRO A 108 -10.30 -2.80 -6.76
N ALA A 109 -11.28 -1.91 -6.56
CA ALA A 109 -11.01 -0.64 -5.92
C ALA A 109 -10.73 -0.86 -4.42
N LEU A 110 -9.86 -0.02 -3.87
CA LEU A 110 -9.58 0.06 -2.43
C LEU A 110 -10.70 0.76 -1.67
#